data_AF-A0ABD1L1S5-F1
#
_entry.id   AF-A0ABD1L1S5-F1
#
_cell.length_a   1.000
_cell.length_b   1.000
_cell.length_c   1.000
_cell.angle_alpha   90.00
_cell.angle_beta   90.00
_cell.angle_gamma   90.00
#
_symmetry.space_group_name_H-M   'P 1'
#
loop_
_entity.id
_entity.type
_entity.pdbx_description
1 polymer ?
#
loop_
_entity_poly.entity_id
_entity_poly.type
_entity_poly.pdbx_seq_one_letter_code
_entity_poly.pdbx_strand_id
1 'polypeptide(L)'
;MVRQKNKEPKVDSELIYAYARIDRLGEIEEFILMPNVANLPNVGDRLYDDALYEAAKIIFAFISLWAKLAVTLVKLKQFQGAIDASRKANSSKTWKEVCFACIDAEEFLLARICGLSVIVQVDDLEEVSEFYQNRGCFNELISRMSGLGLERPYGYLY
;
A
#
# COMPACT_ATOMS: atom_id res chain seq x y z
N MET A 1 -28.43 -10.57 -23.36
CA MET A 1 -27.32 -9.90 -22.64
C MET A 1 -26.04 -10.70 -22.88
N VAL A 2 -24.94 -10.05 -23.24
CA VAL A 2 -23.65 -10.69 -23.59
C VAL A 2 -23.11 -11.61 -22.48
N ARG A 3 -23.52 -11.39 -21.22
CA ARG A 3 -23.27 -12.28 -20.07
C ARG A 3 -23.83 -13.71 -20.18
N GLN A 4 -24.77 -13.99 -21.09
CA GLN A 4 -25.30 -15.35 -21.30
C GLN A 4 -24.52 -16.18 -22.34
N LYS A 5 -23.65 -15.57 -23.15
CA LYS A 5 -23.00 -16.27 -24.27
C LYS A 5 -21.53 -16.61 -24.02
N ASN A 6 -20.71 -15.66 -23.58
CA ASN A 6 -19.29 -15.90 -23.32
C ASN A 6 -18.87 -15.22 -22.01
N LYS A 7 -18.50 -16.01 -21.00
CA LYS A 7 -17.80 -15.51 -19.80
C LYS A 7 -16.33 -15.31 -20.16
N GLU A 8 -16.04 -14.28 -20.96
CA GLU A 8 -14.68 -13.98 -21.34
C GLU A 8 -14.02 -13.05 -20.31
N PRO A 9 -12.84 -13.41 -19.79
CA PRO A 9 -12.13 -12.61 -18.80
C PRO A 9 -11.87 -11.18 -19.28
N LYS A 10 -11.70 -10.99 -20.60
CA LYS A 10 -11.48 -9.68 -21.22
C LYS A 10 -12.71 -8.78 -21.12
N VAL A 11 -13.91 -9.31 -21.35
CA VAL A 11 -15.15 -8.52 -21.36
C VAL A 11 -15.48 -8.02 -19.96
N ASP A 12 -15.39 -8.89 -18.96
CA ASP A 12 -15.64 -8.48 -17.57
C ASP A 12 -14.56 -7.48 -17.08
N SER A 13 -13.30 -7.65 -17.53
CA SER A 13 -12.21 -6.74 -17.18
C SER A 13 -12.41 -5.32 -17.76
N GLU A 14 -12.78 -5.23 -19.04
CA GLU A 14 -13.06 -3.94 -19.69
C GLU A 14 -14.34 -3.27 -19.13
N LEU A 15 -15.31 -4.07 -18.68
CA LEU A 15 -16.52 -3.54 -18.05
C LEU A 15 -16.21 -2.88 -16.70
N ILE A 16 -15.39 -3.52 -15.85
CA ILE A 16 -14.92 -2.93 -14.58
C ILE A 16 -14.15 -1.64 -14.86
N TYR A 17 -13.30 -1.64 -15.88
CA TYR A 17 -12.53 -0.46 -16.27
C TYR A 17 -13.44 0.68 -16.78
N ALA A 18 -14.48 0.38 -17.56
CA ALA A 18 -15.47 1.36 -17.98
C ALA A 18 -16.23 1.96 -16.79
N TYR A 19 -16.63 1.14 -15.81
CA TYR A 19 -17.29 1.65 -14.59
C TYR A 19 -16.37 2.55 -13.77
N ALA A 20 -15.08 2.22 -13.69
CA ALA A 20 -14.10 3.05 -13.00
C ALA A 20 -13.93 4.42 -13.67
N ARG A 21 -13.97 4.49 -15.00
CA ARG A 21 -13.93 5.77 -15.73
C ARG A 21 -15.18 6.63 -15.54
N ILE A 22 -16.31 6.05 -15.17
CA ILE A 22 -17.59 6.75 -14.92
C ILE A 22 -17.75 7.06 -13.42
N ASP A 23 -16.75 6.76 -12.59
CA ASP A 23 -16.76 6.98 -11.14
C ASP A 23 -17.91 6.27 -10.41
N ARG A 24 -18.38 5.13 -10.96
CA ARG A 24 -19.43 4.31 -10.36
C ARG A 24 -18.85 3.23 -9.44
N LEU A 25 -18.28 3.67 -8.31
CA LEU A 25 -17.64 2.78 -7.33
C LEU A 25 -18.60 1.71 -6.78
N GLY A 26 -19.88 2.04 -6.55
CA GLY A 26 -20.86 1.08 -6.02
C GLY A 26 -21.18 -0.07 -6.99
N GLU A 27 -21.25 0.21 -8.29
CA GLU A 27 -21.46 -0.84 -9.30
C GLU A 27 -20.23 -1.75 -9.42
N ILE A 28 -19.03 -1.21 -9.18
CA ILE A 28 -17.78 -1.99 -9.12
C ILE A 28 -17.81 -2.94 -7.93
N GLU A 29 -18.19 -2.49 -6.74
CA GLU A 29 -18.30 -3.35 -5.55
C GLU A 29 -19.30 -4.49 -5.75
N GLU A 30 -20.50 -4.19 -6.26
CA GLU A 30 -21.49 -5.22 -6.58
C GLU A 30 -21.00 -6.19 -7.66
N PHE A 31 -20.27 -5.70 -8.66
CA PHE A 31 -19.74 -6.53 -9.74
C PHE A 31 -18.61 -7.45 -9.27
N ILE A 32 -17.78 -6.97 -8.34
CA ILE A 32 -16.69 -7.73 -7.76
C ILE A 32 -17.24 -8.85 -6.83
N LEU A 33 -18.33 -8.59 -6.11
CA LEU A 33 -19.00 -9.57 -5.25
C LEU A 33 -19.70 -10.69 -6.04
N MET A 34 -20.14 -10.40 -7.27
CA MET A 34 -20.67 -11.42 -8.17
C MET A 34 -19.56 -12.34 -8.69
N PRO A 35 -19.81 -13.65 -8.88
CA PRO A 35 -18.82 -14.56 -9.46
C PRO A 35 -18.44 -14.11 -10.87
N ASN A 36 -17.24 -13.56 -11.00
CA ASN A 36 -16.68 -12.99 -12.21
C ASN A 36 -15.49 -13.84 -12.69
N VAL A 37 -15.16 -13.74 -13.99
CA VAL A 37 -13.97 -14.38 -14.57
C VAL A 37 -12.92 -13.30 -14.90
N ALA A 38 -13.07 -12.10 -14.35
CA ALA A 38 -12.24 -10.95 -14.66
C ALA A 38 -10.80 -11.14 -14.16
N ASN A 39 -9.83 -10.60 -14.90
CA ASN A 39 -8.44 -10.50 -14.44
C ASN A 39 -8.29 -9.27 -13.56
N LEU A 40 -8.86 -9.33 -12.36
CA LEU A 40 -8.83 -8.27 -11.35
C LEU A 40 -7.43 -7.66 -11.12
N PRO A 41 -6.31 -8.42 -10.99
CA PRO A 41 -5.00 -7.81 -10.77
C PRO A 41 -4.52 -6.95 -11.95
N ASN A 42 -4.77 -7.37 -13.19
CA ASN A 42 -4.38 -6.61 -14.37
C ASN A 42 -5.23 -5.35 -14.56
N VAL A 43 -6.53 -5.42 -14.21
CA VAL A 43 -7.42 -4.25 -14.21
C VAL A 43 -6.98 -3.26 -13.13
N GLY A 44 -6.65 -3.74 -11.93
CA GLY A 44 -6.13 -2.89 -10.85
C GLY A 44 -4.85 -2.15 -11.25
N ASP A 45 -3.93 -2.82 -11.95
CA ASP A 45 -2.69 -2.20 -12.44
C ASP A 45 -2.97 -1.11 -13.48
N ARG A 46 -3.84 -1.38 -14.46
CA ARG A 46 -4.25 -0.35 -15.43
C ARG A 46 -4.92 0.85 -14.76
N LEU A 47 -5.79 0.62 -13.79
CA LEU A 47 -6.45 1.70 -13.05
C LEU A 47 -5.48 2.53 -12.23
N TYR A 48 -4.43 1.89 -11.69
CA TYR A 48 -3.35 2.59 -11.02
C TYR A 48 -2.58 3.50 -11.97
N ASP A 49 -2.25 3.00 -13.16
CA ASP A 49 -1.54 3.76 -14.20
C ASP A 49 -2.36 4.96 -14.70
N ASP A 50 -3.69 4.83 -14.78
CA ASP A 50 -4.61 5.92 -15.13
C ASP A 50 -4.97 6.86 -13.97
N ALA A 51 -4.30 6.73 -12.83
CA ALA A 51 -4.52 7.52 -11.61
C ALA A 51 -5.95 7.41 -11.00
N LEU A 52 -6.70 6.36 -11.32
CA LEU A 52 -8.01 6.04 -10.74
C LEU A 52 -7.85 5.26 -9.43
N TYR A 53 -7.21 5.90 -8.44
CA TYR A 53 -6.78 5.22 -7.22
C TYR A 53 -7.94 4.72 -6.33
N GLU A 54 -9.09 5.39 -6.32
CA GLU A 54 -10.26 4.96 -5.52
C GLU A 54 -10.85 3.63 -6.04
N ALA A 55 -10.98 3.48 -7.36
CA ALA A 55 -11.41 2.21 -7.95
C ALA A 55 -10.36 1.11 -7.74
N ALA A 56 -9.07 1.44 -7.91
CA ALA A 56 -7.97 0.51 -7.69
C ALA A 56 -7.93 0.00 -6.23
N LYS A 57 -8.22 0.87 -5.25
CA LYS A 57 -8.30 0.50 -3.82
C LYS A 57 -9.34 -0.58 -3.57
N ILE A 58 -10.55 -0.45 -4.14
CA ILE A 58 -11.63 -1.44 -3.98
C ILE A 58 -11.18 -2.80 -4.55
N ILE A 59 -10.58 -2.78 -5.75
CA ILE A 59 -10.11 -4.00 -6.42
C ILE A 59 -8.99 -4.68 -5.62
N PHE A 60 -7.97 -3.92 -5.19
CA PHE A 60 -6.87 -4.49 -4.42
C PHE A 60 -7.29 -4.97 -3.04
N ALA A 61 -8.28 -4.33 -2.41
CA ALA A 61 -8.86 -4.79 -1.15
C ALA A 61 -9.54 -6.15 -1.34
N PHE A 62 -10.28 -6.33 -2.44
CA PHE A 62 -10.94 -7.59 -2.73
C PHE A 62 -9.97 -8.73 -3.06
N ILE A 63 -8.94 -8.46 -3.87
CA ILE A 63 -7.88 -9.45 -4.18
C ILE A 63 -7.03 -9.75 -2.93
N SER A 64 -7.15 -8.94 -1.86
CA SER A 64 -6.26 -8.97 -0.70
C SER A 64 -4.79 -8.72 -1.08
N LEU A 65 -4.55 -7.89 -2.11
CA LEU A 65 -3.21 -7.52 -2.55
C LEU A 65 -2.72 -6.30 -1.77
N TRP A 66 -2.37 -6.53 -0.50
CA TRP A 66 -2.04 -5.48 0.47
C TRP A 66 -0.85 -4.61 0.07
N ALA A 67 0.14 -5.17 -0.64
CA ALA A 67 1.30 -4.43 -1.10
C ALA A 67 0.91 -3.28 -2.05
N LYS A 68 0.15 -3.59 -3.12
CA LYS A 68 -0.31 -2.56 -4.07
C LYS A 68 -1.34 -1.63 -3.45
N LEU A 69 -2.18 -2.14 -2.54
CA LEU A 69 -3.14 -1.33 -1.81
C LEU A 69 -2.47 -0.27 -0.92
N ALA A 70 -1.36 -0.60 -0.26
CA ALA A 70 -0.61 0.39 0.51
C ALA A 70 -0.06 1.51 -0.39
N VAL A 71 0.47 1.15 -1.56
CA VAL A 71 1.02 2.09 -2.54
C VAL A 71 -0.07 2.98 -3.15
N THR A 72 -1.27 2.44 -3.40
CA THR A 72 -2.41 3.25 -3.86
C THR A 72 -2.91 4.21 -2.78
N LEU A 73 -2.99 3.77 -1.53
CA LEU A 73 -3.39 4.60 -0.40
C LEU A 73 -2.39 5.72 -0.13
N VAL A 74 -1.10 5.46 -0.31
CA VAL A 74 -0.04 6.47 -0.28
C VAL A 74 -0.29 7.56 -1.32
N LYS A 75 -0.63 7.19 -2.56
CA LYS A 75 -0.95 8.17 -3.62
C LYS A 75 -2.20 8.99 -3.30
N LEU A 76 -3.17 8.39 -2.61
CA LEU A 76 -4.36 9.05 -2.08
C LEU A 76 -4.10 9.88 -0.81
N LYS A 77 -2.86 9.96 -0.33
CA LYS A 77 -2.47 10.60 0.95
C LYS A 77 -3.18 10.02 2.18
N GLN A 78 -3.72 8.81 2.08
CA GLN A 78 -4.34 8.08 3.19
C GLN A 78 -3.29 7.22 3.91
N PHE A 79 -2.38 7.88 4.62
CA PHE A 79 -1.23 7.22 5.25
C PHE A 79 -1.61 6.23 6.36
N GLN A 80 -2.63 6.51 7.17
CA GLN A 80 -3.08 5.57 8.21
C GLN A 80 -3.54 4.24 7.61
N GLY A 81 -4.36 4.30 6.55
CA GLY A 81 -4.78 3.09 5.84
C GLY A 81 -3.62 2.35 5.18
N ALA A 82 -2.62 3.08 4.68
CA ALA A 82 -1.42 2.49 4.09
C ALA A 82 -0.57 1.72 5.12
N ILE A 83 -0.50 2.21 6.37
CA ILE A 83 0.19 1.52 7.47
C ILE A 83 -0.52 0.21 7.83
N ASP A 84 -1.84 0.25 7.98
CA ASP A 84 -2.62 -0.96 8.30
C ASP A 84 -2.52 -2.01 7.17
N ALA A 85 -2.53 -1.56 5.92
CA ALA A 85 -2.30 -2.42 4.77
C ALA A 85 -0.89 -3.00 4.77
N SER A 86 0.14 -2.19 5.07
CA SER A 86 1.54 -2.65 5.14
C SER A 86 1.76 -3.67 6.26
N ARG A 87 1.10 -3.48 7.40
CA ARG A 87 1.12 -4.43 8.52
C ARG A 87 0.52 -5.78 8.12
N LYS A 88 -0.56 -5.78 7.32
CA LYS A 88 -1.15 -7.01 6.77
C LYS A 88 -0.30 -7.65 5.68
N ALA A 89 0.38 -6.84 4.85
CA ALA A 89 1.28 -7.33 3.81
C ALA A 89 2.54 -8.00 4.41
N ASN A 90 3.00 -7.50 5.57
CA ASN A 90 4.23 -7.93 6.24
C ASN A 90 5.45 -8.00 5.30
N SER A 91 5.54 -7.04 4.36
CA SER A 91 6.61 -6.97 3.39
C SER A 91 7.41 -5.68 3.56
N SER A 92 8.72 -5.80 3.71
CA SER A 92 9.63 -4.68 3.95
C SER A 92 9.67 -3.70 2.78
N LYS A 93 9.51 -4.21 1.55
CA LYS A 93 9.41 -3.38 0.34
C LYS A 93 8.25 -2.38 0.45
N THR A 94 7.07 -2.88 0.86
CA THR A 94 5.88 -2.04 1.06
C THR A 94 6.10 -1.01 2.16
N TRP A 95 6.71 -1.41 3.27
CA TRP A 95 7.02 -0.49 4.37
C TRP A 95 8.00 0.61 3.96
N LYS A 96 9.01 0.31 3.14
CA LYS A 96 9.94 1.32 2.58
C LYS A 96 9.20 2.36 1.74
N GLU A 97 8.38 1.91 0.80
CA GLU A 97 7.63 2.81 -0.09
C GLU A 97 6.67 3.72 0.71
N VAL A 98 5.99 3.17 1.71
CA VAL A 98 5.14 3.96 2.61
C VAL A 98 5.98 4.94 3.46
N CYS A 99 7.12 4.51 4.00
CA CYS A 99 8.04 5.37 4.73
C CYS A 99 8.51 6.56 3.90
N PHE A 100 9.00 6.32 2.68
CA PHE A 100 9.48 7.39 1.80
C PHE A 100 8.38 8.38 1.46
N ALA A 101 7.17 7.89 1.20
CA ALA A 101 6.06 8.79 0.92
C ALA A 101 5.56 9.57 2.14
N CYS A 102 5.60 9.00 3.34
CA CYS A 102 5.32 9.74 4.58
C CYS A 102 6.35 10.85 4.82
N ILE A 103 7.63 10.58 4.53
CA ILE A 103 8.72 11.58 4.64
C ILE A 103 8.54 12.68 3.59
N ASP A 104 8.20 12.33 2.35
CA ASP A 104 7.92 13.28 1.27
C ASP A 104 6.73 14.19 1.59
N ALA A 105 5.76 13.69 2.35
CA ALA A 105 4.58 14.42 2.80
C ALA A 105 4.77 15.18 4.13
N GLU A 106 5.98 15.15 4.72
CA GLU A 106 6.30 15.77 6.03
C GLU A 106 5.45 15.24 7.21
N GLU A 107 4.88 14.05 7.08
CA GLU A 107 4.09 13.37 8.10
C GLU A 107 4.99 12.54 9.03
N PHE A 108 5.77 13.24 9.86
CA PHE A 108 6.82 12.63 10.69
C PHE A 108 6.32 11.62 11.72
N LEU A 109 5.13 11.84 12.30
CA LEU A 109 4.57 10.95 13.32
C LEU A 109 4.22 9.57 12.73
N LEU A 110 3.67 9.54 11.53
CA LEU A 110 3.36 8.32 10.79
C LEU A 110 4.65 7.66 10.28
N ALA A 111 5.60 8.47 9.78
CA ALA A 111 6.92 8.00 9.36
C ALA A 111 7.69 7.32 10.51
N ARG A 112 7.53 7.78 11.75
CA ARG A 112 8.11 7.13 12.94
C ARG A 112 7.53 5.74 13.18
N ILE A 113 6.21 5.56 13.07
CA ILE A 113 5.55 4.26 13.24
C ILE A 113 5.98 3.29 12.13
N CYS A 114 5.98 3.75 10.87
CA CYS A 114 6.47 2.95 9.76
C CYS A 114 7.95 2.60 9.93
N GLY A 115 8.74 3.58 10.40
CA GLY A 115 10.17 3.45 10.61
C GLY A 115 10.53 2.36 11.61
N LEU A 116 9.77 2.18 12.69
CA LEU A 116 9.98 1.08 13.66
C LEU A 116 9.79 -0.29 13.00
N SER A 117 8.77 -0.45 12.16
CA SER A 117 8.51 -1.72 11.44
C SER A 117 9.56 -2.01 10.37
N VAL A 118 10.15 -0.99 9.72
CA VAL A 118 11.25 -1.18 8.76
C VAL A 118 12.57 -1.61 9.44
N ILE A 119 12.88 -1.07 10.63
CA ILE A 119 14.16 -1.37 11.33
C ILE A 119 14.29 -2.85 11.73
N VAL A 120 13.19 -3.59 11.80
CA VAL A 120 13.23 -5.03 12.10
C VAL A 120 14.12 -5.79 11.11
N GLN A 121 14.28 -5.29 9.88
CA GLN A 121 15.26 -5.80 8.92
C GLN A 121 16.51 -4.89 8.86
N VAL A 122 17.65 -5.47 9.26
CA VAL A 122 18.93 -4.76 9.45
C VAL A 122 19.50 -4.20 8.15
N ASP A 123 19.30 -4.89 7.01
CA ASP A 123 19.81 -4.47 5.70
C ASP A 123 19.08 -3.23 5.12
N ASP A 124 17.84 -2.98 5.58
CA ASP A 124 17.01 -1.88 5.10
C ASP A 124 17.26 -0.56 5.87
N LEU A 125 18.08 -0.63 6.92
CA LEU A 125 18.37 0.51 7.79
C LEU A 125 19.28 1.54 7.12
N GLU A 126 20.27 1.09 6.34
CA GLU A 126 21.28 1.94 5.72
C GLU A 126 20.66 2.85 4.66
N GLU A 127 19.87 2.28 3.76
CA GLU A 127 19.15 3.01 2.69
C GLU A 127 18.16 4.03 3.27
N VAL A 128 17.43 3.67 4.32
CA VAL A 128 16.52 4.62 4.97
C VAL A 128 17.30 5.71 5.71
N SER A 129 18.46 5.38 6.29
CA SER A 129 19.30 6.37 6.98
C SER A 129 19.86 7.42 6.01
N GLU A 130 20.30 7.02 4.83
CA GLU A 130 20.73 7.94 3.77
C GLU A 130 19.56 8.84 3.32
N PHE A 131 18.36 8.27 3.19
CA PHE A 131 17.17 9.03 2.79
C PHE A 131 16.77 10.10 3.83
N TYR A 132 16.84 9.77 5.11
CA TYR A 132 16.60 10.72 6.21
C TYR A 132 17.70 11.80 6.29
N GLN A 133 18.97 11.42 6.05
CA GLN A 133 20.11 12.34 6.05
C GLN A 133 20.01 13.36 4.91
N ASN A 134 19.64 12.92 3.70
CA ASN A 134 19.46 13.79 2.54
C ASN A 134 18.34 14.82 2.73
N ARG A 135 17.32 14.50 3.54
CA ARG A 135 16.22 15.43 3.89
C ARG A 135 16.52 16.32 5.11
N GLY A 136 17.66 16.13 5.78
CA GLY A 136 18.06 16.93 6.96
C GLY A 136 17.30 16.60 8.25
N CYS A 137 16.50 15.53 8.28
CA CYS A 137 15.67 15.15 9.42
C CYS A 137 16.44 14.30 10.46
N PHE A 138 17.57 14.82 10.96
CA PHE A 138 18.40 14.13 11.95
C PHE A 138 17.70 13.89 13.30
N ASN A 139 16.82 14.79 13.74
CA ASN A 139 16.14 14.68 15.04
C ASN A 139 15.19 13.48 15.12
N GLU A 140 14.51 13.13 14.02
CA GLU A 140 13.64 11.95 13.96
C GLU A 140 14.47 10.65 13.93
N LEU A 141 15.64 10.66 13.28
CA LEU A 141 16.57 9.52 13.29
C LEU A 141 17.11 9.26 14.70
N ILE A 142 17.43 10.31 15.46
CA ILE A 142 17.86 10.20 16.87
C ILE A 142 16.70 9.73 17.75
N SER A 143 15.50 10.30 17.62
CA SER A 143 14.32 9.83 18.39
C SER A 143 13.93 8.39 18.04
N ARG A 144 14.14 7.96 16.79
CA ARG A 144 13.92 6.60 16.30
C ARG A 144 14.95 5.63 16.87
N MET A 145 16.21 6.05 16.97
CA MET A 145 17.28 5.25 17.58
C MET A 145 17.13 5.14 19.10
N SER A 146 16.57 6.16 19.78
CA SER A 146 16.20 6.07 21.20
C SER A 146 15.02 5.12 21.47
N GLY A 147 14.11 4.92 20.50
CA GLY A 147 13.01 3.95 20.60
C GLY A 147 13.45 2.48 20.59
N LEU A 148 14.59 2.17 19.96
CA LEU A 148 15.20 0.84 19.98
C LEU A 148 15.67 0.41 21.38
N GLY A 149 15.85 1.36 22.31
CA GLY A 149 16.20 1.08 23.70
C GLY A 149 15.06 0.46 24.53
N LEU A 150 13.82 0.45 24.02
CA LEU A 150 12.64 -0.02 24.76
C LEU A 150 11.98 -1.29 24.20
N GLU A 151 12.38 -1.77 23.01
CA GLU A 151 11.79 -2.97 22.37
C GLU A 151 12.80 -4.11 22.14
N ARG A 152 13.84 -4.22 22.98
CA ARG A 152 14.56 -5.49 23.15
C ARG A 152 14.67 -5.88 24.63
N PRO A 153 13.71 -6.63 25.19
CA PRO A 153 14.00 -7.51 26.31
C PRO A 153 14.05 -8.97 25.84
N TYR A 154 14.85 -9.30 24.82
CA TYR A 154 15.29 -10.68 24.62
C TYR A 154 16.73 -10.74 24.11
N GLY A 155 17.63 -11.10 25.04
CA GLY A 155 18.75 -11.96 24.70
C GLY A 155 20.14 -11.35 24.73
N TYR A 156 20.57 -10.81 25.87
CA TYR A 156 21.94 -11.06 26.33
C TYR A 156 21.95 -11.24 27.86
N LEU A 157 22.45 -12.42 28.26
CA LEU A 157 23.16 -12.75 29.51
C LEU A 157 22.36 -13.34 30.68
N TYR A 158 22.60 -14.65 30.85
CA TYR A 158 22.51 -15.54 32.03
C TYR A 158 21.14 -15.98 32.54
#